data_AF-A0A139NSR2-F1
#
_entry.id   AF-A0A139NSR2-F1
#
_cell.length_a   1.000
_cell.length_b   1.000
_cell.length_c   1.000
_cell.angle_alpha   90.00
_cell.angle_beta   90.00
_cell.angle_gamma   90.00
#
_symmetry.space_group_name_H-M   'P 1'
#
loop_
_entity.id
_entity.type
_entity.pdbx_description
1 polymer ?
#
loop_
_entity_poly.entity_id
_entity_poly.type
_entity_poly.pdbx_seq_one_letter_code
_entity_poly.pdbx_strand_id
1 'polypeptide(L)' 'MVIGGGSVVVKDIPDNSVAVGNPCKVIRAITDDDKKTNWDR' A
#
# COMPACT_ATOMS: atom_id res chain seq x y z
N MET A 1 5.91 -4.00 0.58
CA MET A 1 4.50 -3.74 0.19
C MET A 1 3.81 -2.96 1.30
N VAL A 2 2.78 -2.16 0.98
CA VAL A 2 2.03 -1.36 1.95
C VAL A 2 0.53 -1.60 1.77
N ILE A 3 -0.19 -1.81 2.87
CA ILE A 3 -1.66 -1.94 2.90
C ILE A 3 -2.22 -0.81 3.77
N GLY A 4 -3.14 -0.01 3.22
CA GLY A 4 -3.79 1.04 3.99
C GLY A 4 -4.73 0.49 5.07
N GLY A 5 -4.83 1.19 6.20
CA GLY A 5 -5.76 0.84 7.27
C GLY A 5 -7.21 0.77 6.76
N GLY A 6 -7.97 -0.22 7.25
CA GLY A 6 -9.36 -0.46 6.83
C GLY A 6 -9.54 -1.17 5.49
N SER A 7 -8.45 -1.67 4.89
CA SER A 7 -8.54 -2.43 3.64
C SER A 7 -9.02 -3.86 3.85
N VAL A 8 -9.84 -4.38 2.92
CA VAL A 8 -10.26 -5.78 2.91
C VAL A 8 -9.68 -6.46 1.68
N VAL A 9 -8.62 -7.24 1.90
CA VAL A 9 -7.87 -7.93 0.85
C VAL A 9 -8.60 -9.20 0.47
N VAL A 10 -9.05 -9.26 -0.78
CA VAL A 10 -9.83 -10.40 -1.32
C VAL A 10 -9.08 -11.18 -2.41
N LYS A 11 -7.88 -10.73 -2.79
CA LYS A 11 -7.01 -11.31 -3.82
C LYS A 11 -5.55 -11.02 -3.45
N ASP A 12 -4.63 -11.79 -4.03
CA ASP A 12 -3.20 -11.57 -3.85
C ASP A 12 -2.77 -10.17 -4.28
N ILE A 13 -1.80 -9.62 -3.55
CA ILE A 13 -1.25 -8.29 -3.80
C ILE A 13 0.21 -8.45 -4.21
N PRO A 14 0.62 -7.88 -5.37
CA PRO A 14 1.99 -7.99 -5.83
C PRO A 14 2.97 -7.28 -4.90
N ASP A 15 4.19 -7.81 -4.84
CA ASP A 15 5.30 -7.16 -4.13
C ASP A 15 5.53 -5.74 -4.62
N ASN A 16 6.13 -4.90 -3.76
CA ASN A 16 6.45 -3.51 -4.07
C ASN A 16 5.24 -2.67 -4.53
N SER A 17 4.04 -2.99 -4.07
CA SER A 17 2.84 -2.21 -4.35
C SER A 17 2.23 -1.56 -3.10
N VAL A 18 1.48 -0.49 -3.34
CA VAL A 18 0.61 0.18 -2.37
C VAL A 18 -0.82 -0.16 -2.73
N ALA A 19 -1.55 -0.76 -1.79
CA ALA A 19 -2.93 -1.18 -2.00
C ALA A 19 -3.85 -0.71 -0.86
N VAL A 20 -5.06 -0.27 -1.23
CA VAL A 20 -6.03 0.28 -0.26
C VAL A 20 -7.47 -0.07 -0.63
N GLY A 21 -8.37 0.02 0.34
CA GLY A 21 -9.83 0.02 0.15
C GLY A 21 -10.53 -1.32 0.44
N ASN A 22 -11.85 -1.31 0.31
CA ASN A 22 -12.72 -2.46 0.47
C ASN A 22 -13.71 -2.55 -0.71
N PRO A 23 -13.55 -3.48 -1.67
CA PRO A 23 -12.44 -4.46 -1.76
C PRO A 23 -11.10 -3.79 -2.10
N CYS A 24 -10.00 -4.34 -1.58
CA CYS A 24 -8.66 -3.78 -1.72
C CYS A 24 -8.17 -3.79 -3.19
N LYS A 25 -7.58 -2.67 -3.64
CA LYS A 25 -7.02 -2.51 -4.98
C LYS A 25 -5.62 -1.90 -4.92
N VAL A 26 -4.74 -2.34 -5.81
CA VAL A 26 -3.43 -1.72 -6.04
C VAL A 26 -3.64 -0.35 -6.68
N ILE A 27 -3.09 0.69 -6.07
CA ILE A 27 -3.22 2.07 -6.55
C ILE A 27 -1.93 2.59 -7.20
N ARG A 28 -0.76 2.07 -6.78
CA ARG A 28 0.55 2.39 -7.38
C ARG A 28 1.63 1.42 -6.90
N ALA A 29 2.79 1.47 -7.55
CA ALA A 29 4.01 0.84 -7.06
C ALA A 29 4.68 1.70 -5.96
N ILE A 30 5.48 1.04 -5.12
CA ILE A 30 6.39 1.66 -4.16
C ILE A 30 7.62 2.17 -4.93
N THR A 31 8.00 3.41 -4.68
CA THR A 31 9.15 4.07 -5.31
C THR A 31 10.07 4.66 -4.24
N ASP A 32 11.27 5.13 -4.62
CA ASP A 32 12.20 5.77 -3.67
C ASP A 32 11.63 7.03 -2.99
N ASP A 33 10.58 7.64 -3.55
CA ASP A 33 9.91 8.78 -2.95
C ASP A 33 9.22 8.41 -1.63
N ASP A 34 8.76 7.16 -1.50
CA ASP A 34 8.12 6.62 -0.28
C ASP A 34 9.09 6.56 0.91
N LYS A 35 10.40 6.57 0.66
CA LYS A 35 11.44 6.57 1.71
C LYS A 35 11.67 7.94 2.34
N LYS A 36 11.17 9.02 1.72
CA LYS A 36 11.46 10.40 2.14
C LYS A 36 10.65 10.84 3.36
N THR A 37 9.62 10.08 3.72
CA THR A 37 8.69 10.41 4.81
C THR A 37 8.93 9.49 6.01
N ASN A 38 9.48 10.06 7.08
CA ASN A 38 9.53 9.41 8.39
C ASN A 38 8.31 9.90 9.20
N TRP A 39 7.46 8.97 9.62
CA TRP A 39 6.21 9.27 10.34
C TRP A 39 6.36 9.23 11.88
N ASP A 40 7.56 9.47 12.40
CA ASP A 40 7.90 9.43 13.83
C ASP A 40 7.43 10.69 14.60
N ARG A 41 6.12 11.00 14.54
CA ARG A 41 5.52 12.12 15.29
C ARG A 41 4.95 11.69 16.63
#